data_AF-A0A9D2X7P9-F1
#
_entry.id   AF-A0A9D2X7P9-F1
#
_cell.length_a   1.000
_cell.length_b   1.000
_cell.length_c   1.000
_cell.angle_alpha   90.00
_cell.angle_beta   90.00
_cell.angle_gamma   90.00
#
_symmetry.space_group_name_H-M   'P 1'
#
loop_
_entity.id
_entity.type
_entity.pdbx_description
1 polymer ?
#
loop_
_entity_poly.entity_id
_entity_poly.type
_entity_poly.pdbx_seq_one_letter_code
_entity_poly.pdbx_strand_id
1 'polypeptide(L)'
;MKITALNSASVLIEDNTIQGDVKILCDPWLVGEEYFGSWGMYPPYQFRPEKFEDVDFIYISHIHPDHCSVKTLEKINKKIPVLIHNFPEKSLKFTIQKLGFKVIEIEHNLRVKLKNKVFINILAADNCDPNVCGKLMGCGLQETKFGTTQIDTMSIIDNGEEVIVNTNDCPFQIAKNTAKLVKLMYPKIDLLLVGYVKASSYPQTFELEKKEKIAESKIKQEQKLETTKEFINLFEPRFYIPFAGRYTLSGKLIDLNKFRGEPELEYAFEWLKNKVVQEKHRGVILNHDEYFDIIKEKSSKEYQPIEDFEKQEYIKNILSHKKFDYEKESFPDISELLKLIPKAYENFEKTRKFIGWSSETVIILHWNTKNNGAEEPFGVAISCNGDGFKILKNENEIAENEKYLLMSLDLRLLKWLLQGPSKAHWSLVDIGCHIKYKRIPNTYERALYYCWNRFFVSNS
;
A
#
# COMPACT_ATOMS: atom_id res chain seq x y z
N MET A 1 18.10 20.83 7.10
CA MET A 1 17.60 19.72 6.27
C MET A 1 16.75 20.22 5.10
N LYS A 2 16.83 19.53 3.97
CA LYS A 2 16.01 19.71 2.77
C LYS A 2 15.27 18.43 2.42
N ILE A 3 14.07 18.58 1.86
CA ILE A 3 13.25 17.46 1.41
C ILE A 3 12.87 17.68 -0.04
N THR A 4 13.28 16.76 -0.90
CA THR A 4 12.95 16.75 -2.33
C THR A 4 11.81 15.77 -2.57
N ALA A 5 10.73 16.23 -3.20
CA ALA A 5 9.65 15.35 -3.64
C ALA A 5 10.06 14.63 -4.93
N LEU A 6 9.92 13.31 -4.96
CA LEU A 6 10.15 12.50 -6.16
C LEU A 6 8.79 12.03 -6.68
N ASN A 7 8.41 10.76 -6.48
CA ASN A 7 7.11 10.22 -6.85
C ASN A 7 6.39 9.56 -5.65
N SER A 8 5.09 9.80 -5.49
CA SER A 8 4.25 9.23 -4.41
C SER A 8 4.87 9.36 -3.01
N ALA A 9 5.33 8.26 -2.39
CA ALA A 9 5.99 8.24 -1.09
C ALA A 9 7.52 8.47 -1.17
N SER A 10 8.07 8.45 -2.39
CA SER A 10 9.49 8.63 -2.62
C SER A 10 9.92 10.07 -2.39
N VAL A 11 10.80 10.26 -1.41
CA VAL A 11 11.41 11.54 -1.08
C VAL A 11 12.90 11.37 -0.86
N LEU A 12 13.67 12.41 -1.16
CA LEU A 12 15.09 12.50 -0.79
C LEU A 12 15.21 13.49 0.36
N ILE A 13 15.76 13.04 1.48
CA ILE A 13 16.08 13.87 2.64
C ILE A 13 17.57 14.15 2.64
N GLU A 14 17.94 15.42 2.69
CA GLU A 14 19.33 15.88 2.66
C GLU A 14 19.63 16.76 3.88
N ASP A 15 20.71 16.43 4.59
CA ASP A 15 21.29 17.29 5.62
C ASP A 15 22.63 17.83 5.13
N ASN A 16 22.67 19.12 4.77
CA ASN A 16 23.89 19.77 4.32
C ASN A 16 24.70 20.26 5.53
N THR A 17 25.83 19.61 5.80
CA THR A 17 26.70 19.98 6.93
C THR A 17 28.10 20.39 6.47
N ILE A 18 28.84 21.07 7.35
CA ILE A 18 30.28 21.36 7.12
C ILE A 18 31.10 20.06 6.94
N GLN A 19 30.61 18.93 7.48
CA GLN A 19 31.25 17.61 7.40
C GLN A 19 30.83 16.83 6.14
N GLY A 20 30.17 17.49 5.18
CA GLY A 20 29.59 16.89 3.99
C GLY A 20 28.12 16.58 4.13
N ASP A 21 27.45 16.39 2.99
CA ASP A 21 26.02 16.12 2.93
C ASP A 21 25.73 14.66 3.35
N VAL A 22 24.56 14.46 3.96
CA VAL A 22 23.97 13.13 4.21
C VAL A 22 22.67 13.02 3.45
N LYS A 23 22.55 12.01 2.58
CA LYS A 23 21.37 11.82 1.70
C LYS A 23 20.67 10.49 1.99
N ILE A 24 19.37 10.56 2.27
CA ILE A 24 18.52 9.41 2.55
C ILE A 24 17.36 9.36 1.53
N LEU A 25 17.37 8.34 0.68
CA LEU A 25 16.28 8.08 -0.26
C LEU A 25 15.21 7.20 0.41
N CYS A 26 14.01 7.71 0.58
CA CYS A 26 12.91 7.00 1.23
C CYS A 26 11.98 6.36 0.19
N ASP A 27 11.53 5.12 0.42
CA ASP A 27 10.46 4.42 -0.30
C ASP A 27 10.48 4.60 -1.84
N PRO A 28 11.55 4.22 -2.54
CA PRO A 28 11.75 4.57 -3.95
C PRO A 28 10.89 3.72 -4.92
N TRP A 29 9.81 4.31 -5.44
CA TRP A 29 9.09 3.88 -6.64
C TRP A 29 9.21 4.99 -7.70
N LEU A 30 10.23 4.85 -8.56
CA LEU A 30 10.64 5.87 -9.51
C LEU A 30 10.52 5.42 -10.98
N VAL A 31 10.30 4.13 -11.26
CA VAL A 31 10.13 3.67 -12.65
C VAL A 31 9.13 2.53 -12.78
N GLY A 32 8.40 2.55 -13.88
CA GLY A 32 7.47 1.48 -14.25
C GLY A 32 6.21 1.46 -13.40
N GLU A 33 5.37 0.49 -13.70
CA GLU A 33 4.09 0.28 -13.04
C GLU A 33 4.22 -0.71 -11.88
N GLU A 34 3.38 -0.58 -10.86
CA GLU A 34 3.33 -1.50 -9.72
C GLU A 34 2.00 -2.26 -9.67
N TYR A 35 1.90 -3.20 -8.72
CA TYR A 35 0.71 -4.04 -8.53
C TYR A 35 0.31 -4.79 -9.82
N PHE A 36 1.25 -5.59 -10.34
CA PHE A 36 1.10 -6.34 -11.60
C PHE A 36 0.83 -5.46 -12.83
N GLY A 37 1.21 -4.18 -12.75
CA GLY A 37 1.09 -3.22 -13.82
C GLY A 37 -0.12 -2.29 -13.70
N SER A 38 -1.02 -2.48 -12.73
CA SER A 38 -2.23 -1.66 -12.63
C SER A 38 -1.98 -0.26 -12.11
N TRP A 39 -0.92 -0.03 -11.33
CA TRP A 39 -0.60 1.30 -10.82
C TRP A 39 0.45 1.96 -11.71
N GLY A 40 0.04 2.99 -12.44
CA GLY A 40 0.94 3.86 -13.22
C GLY A 40 1.26 5.16 -12.49
N MET A 41 2.39 5.76 -12.85
CA MET A 41 2.81 7.07 -12.36
C MET A 41 2.16 8.18 -13.17
N TYR A 42 1.58 9.16 -12.47
CA TYR A 42 1.22 10.44 -13.05
C TYR A 42 1.38 11.55 -12.00
N PRO A 43 2.03 12.69 -12.33
CA PRO A 43 2.63 13.01 -13.62
C PRO A 43 3.80 12.06 -13.93
N PRO A 44 4.17 11.85 -15.21
CA PRO A 44 5.25 10.94 -15.55
C PRO A 44 6.55 11.36 -14.85
N TYR A 45 7.25 10.40 -14.25
CA TYR A 45 8.53 10.63 -13.60
C TYR A 45 9.68 10.17 -14.51
N GLN A 46 10.62 11.08 -14.81
CA GLN A 46 11.78 10.75 -15.63
C GLN A 46 12.92 10.23 -14.74
N PHE A 47 12.90 8.93 -14.46
CA PHE A 47 13.92 8.32 -13.62
C PHE A 47 15.31 8.33 -14.27
N ARG A 48 16.27 8.83 -13.50
CA ARG A 48 17.69 8.94 -13.83
C ARG A 48 18.50 8.38 -12.66
N PRO A 49 18.88 7.08 -12.68
CA PRO A 49 19.54 6.43 -11.54
C PRO A 49 20.86 7.13 -11.14
N GLU A 50 21.55 7.77 -12.09
CA GLU A 50 22.77 8.54 -11.88
C GLU A 50 22.60 9.69 -10.87
N LYS A 51 21.38 10.23 -10.71
CA LYS A 51 21.08 11.28 -9.73
C LYS A 51 21.13 10.79 -8.27
N PHE A 52 21.18 9.46 -8.07
CA PHE A 52 21.13 8.83 -6.75
C PHE A 52 22.44 8.11 -6.40
N GLU A 53 23.52 8.33 -7.15
CA GLU A 53 24.82 7.69 -6.91
C GLU A 53 25.49 8.14 -5.60
N ASP A 54 25.19 9.35 -5.14
CA ASP A 54 25.70 9.97 -3.92
C ASP A 54 24.77 9.81 -2.71
N VAL A 55 23.72 9.00 -2.84
CA VAL A 55 22.83 8.63 -1.73
C VAL A 55 23.61 7.75 -0.73
N ASP A 56 23.56 8.13 0.55
CA ASP A 56 24.24 7.39 1.61
C ASP A 56 23.43 6.21 2.13
N PHE A 57 22.10 6.37 2.19
CA PHE A 57 21.18 5.35 2.71
C PHE A 57 19.88 5.33 1.92
N ILE A 58 19.30 4.14 1.78
CA ILE A 58 17.90 3.98 1.38
C ILE A 58 17.12 3.61 2.63
N TYR A 59 15.99 4.26 2.88
CA TYR A 59 15.03 3.82 3.90
C TYR A 59 13.82 3.21 3.21
N ILE A 60 13.42 2.01 3.63
CA ILE A 60 12.18 1.36 3.17
C ILE A 60 11.31 1.12 4.39
N SER A 61 10.13 1.72 4.38
CA SER A 61 9.13 1.59 5.43
C SER A 61 8.57 0.17 5.49
N HIS A 62 8.08 -0.36 4.36
CA HIS A 62 7.45 -1.67 4.31
C HIS A 62 7.48 -2.31 2.91
N ILE A 63 6.96 -3.54 2.81
CA ILE A 63 7.15 -4.43 1.64
C ILE A 63 6.30 -4.10 0.41
N HIS A 64 5.31 -3.21 0.50
CA HIS A 64 4.44 -2.97 -0.64
C HIS A 64 5.21 -2.41 -1.85
N PRO A 65 4.82 -2.78 -3.09
CA PRO A 65 5.64 -2.51 -4.26
C PRO A 65 5.80 -1.03 -4.62
N ASP A 66 4.86 -0.16 -4.20
CA ASP A 66 4.96 1.30 -4.38
C ASP A 66 5.88 2.00 -3.37
N HIS A 67 6.50 1.23 -2.46
CA HIS A 67 7.53 1.70 -1.51
C HIS A 67 8.83 0.90 -1.65
N CYS A 68 8.71 -0.42 -1.82
CA CYS A 68 9.82 -1.34 -2.08
C CYS A 68 9.83 -1.78 -3.56
N SER A 69 9.89 -0.83 -4.50
CA SER A 69 9.82 -1.13 -5.93
C SER A 69 11.06 -1.90 -6.39
N VAL A 70 10.87 -3.17 -6.73
CA VAL A 70 11.93 -4.01 -7.32
C VAL A 70 12.48 -3.37 -8.60
N LYS A 71 11.61 -2.82 -9.45
CA LYS A 71 11.97 -2.20 -10.74
C LYS A 71 12.88 -0.98 -10.56
N THR A 72 12.66 -0.20 -9.52
CA THR A 72 13.53 0.93 -9.15
C THR A 72 14.81 0.45 -8.49
N LEU A 73 14.70 -0.41 -7.47
CA LEU A 73 15.85 -0.89 -6.70
C LEU A 73 16.85 -1.66 -7.56
N GLU A 74 16.42 -2.41 -8.58
CA GLU A 74 17.29 -3.09 -9.55
C GLU A 74 18.26 -2.12 -10.26
N LYS A 75 17.87 -0.86 -10.45
CA LYS A 75 18.65 0.16 -11.15
C LYS A 75 19.48 1.06 -10.23
N ILE A 76 19.31 0.95 -8.92
CA ILE A 76 20.07 1.72 -7.93
C ILE A 76 21.37 1.00 -7.54
N ASN A 77 22.41 1.75 -7.18
CA ASN A 77 23.70 1.24 -6.74
C ASN A 77 23.59 0.34 -5.49
N LYS A 78 23.99 -0.93 -5.60
CA LYS A 78 23.88 -1.95 -4.54
C LYS A 78 24.81 -1.72 -3.34
N LYS A 79 25.78 -0.81 -3.47
CA LYS A 79 26.68 -0.43 -2.37
C LYS A 79 25.97 0.40 -1.29
N ILE A 80 24.85 1.03 -1.63
CA ILE A 80 24.08 1.85 -0.70
C ILE A 80 23.38 0.93 0.31
N PRO A 81 23.64 1.05 1.62
CA PRO A 81 22.92 0.28 2.63
C PRO A 81 21.44 0.65 2.70
N VAL A 82 20.59 -0.35 2.92
CA VAL A 82 19.14 -0.19 3.08
C VAL A 82 18.76 -0.33 4.55
N LEU A 83 18.12 0.69 5.09
CA LEU A 83 17.58 0.77 6.45
C LEU A 83 16.13 0.30 6.46
N ILE A 84 15.80 -0.63 7.35
CA ILE A 84 14.43 -1.09 7.58
C ILE A 84 14.18 -1.25 9.08
N HIS A 85 12.91 -1.29 9.48
CA HIS A 85 12.56 -1.77 10.82
C HIS A 85 12.89 -3.26 10.99
N ASN A 86 13.24 -3.67 12.20
CA ASN A 86 13.42 -5.08 12.56
C ASN A 86 12.07 -5.82 12.69
N PHE A 87 11.41 -6.07 11.57
CA PHE A 87 10.13 -6.80 11.55
C PHE A 87 10.28 -8.26 12.04
N PRO A 88 9.29 -8.82 12.75
CA PRO A 88 9.27 -10.25 13.07
C PRO A 88 9.31 -11.11 11.79
N GLU A 89 8.53 -10.74 10.77
CA GLU A 89 8.56 -11.37 9.46
C GLU A 89 9.73 -10.82 8.62
N LYS A 90 10.59 -11.71 8.12
CA LYS A 90 11.82 -11.33 7.39
C LYS A 90 11.63 -11.16 5.87
N SER A 91 10.40 -11.17 5.37
CA SER A 91 10.09 -11.09 3.94
C SER A 91 10.65 -9.82 3.27
N LEU A 92 10.56 -8.65 3.94
CA LEU A 92 11.15 -7.40 3.44
C LEU A 92 12.67 -7.51 3.34
N LYS A 93 13.33 -7.93 4.42
CA LYS A 93 14.78 -8.15 4.47
C LYS A 93 15.25 -9.08 3.35
N PHE A 94 14.62 -10.24 3.21
CA PHE A 94 15.02 -11.23 2.20
C PHE A 94 14.78 -10.74 0.78
N THR A 95 13.70 -9.99 0.54
CA THR A 95 13.44 -9.36 -0.76
C THR A 95 14.57 -8.39 -1.13
N ILE A 96 14.95 -7.50 -0.22
CA ILE A 96 16.03 -6.53 -0.46
C ILE A 96 17.40 -7.22 -0.60
N GLN A 97 17.70 -8.22 0.22
CA GLN A 97 18.95 -8.99 0.13
C GLN A 97 19.06 -9.75 -1.20
N LYS A 98 17.95 -10.32 -1.70
CA LYS A 98 17.91 -11.00 -3.00
C LYS A 98 18.25 -10.06 -4.16
N LEU A 99 18.00 -8.75 -4.02
CA LEU A 99 18.40 -7.72 -4.98
C LEU A 99 19.88 -7.32 -4.86
N GLY A 100 20.62 -7.87 -3.89
CA GLY A 100 22.05 -7.66 -3.70
C GLY A 100 22.43 -6.52 -2.74
N PHE A 101 21.46 -5.95 -2.01
CA PHE A 101 21.73 -4.87 -1.06
C PHE A 101 22.15 -5.38 0.32
N LYS A 102 22.98 -4.58 1.02
CA LYS A 102 23.19 -4.74 2.46
C LYS A 102 21.99 -4.16 3.20
N VAL A 103 21.35 -4.97 4.04
CA VAL A 103 20.24 -4.53 4.91
C VAL A 103 20.72 -4.26 6.32
N ILE A 104 20.28 -3.16 6.90
CA ILE A 104 20.48 -2.77 8.30
C ILE A 104 19.09 -2.71 8.95
N GLU A 105 18.82 -3.66 9.83
CA GLU A 105 17.60 -3.68 10.65
C GLU A 105 17.78 -2.77 11.86
N ILE A 106 16.81 -1.88 12.08
CA ILE A 106 16.77 -0.97 13.23
C ILE A 106 15.67 -1.44 14.17
N GLU A 107 16.05 -1.67 15.43
CA GLU A 107 15.12 -2.08 16.48
C GLU A 107 14.04 -1.04 16.74
N HIS A 108 12.88 -1.51 17.21
CA HIS A 108 11.77 -0.63 17.58
C HIS A 108 12.20 0.44 18.56
N ASN A 109 11.92 1.69 18.21
CA ASN A 109 12.20 2.86 19.03
C ASN A 109 13.69 3.00 19.43
N LEU A 110 14.61 2.54 18.57
CA LEU A 110 16.04 2.77 18.73
C LEU A 110 16.52 3.91 17.82
N ARG A 111 16.91 5.02 18.44
CA ARG A 111 17.57 6.13 17.73
C ARG A 111 19.01 5.76 17.36
N VAL A 112 19.27 5.55 16.08
CA VAL A 112 20.57 5.14 15.53
C VAL A 112 21.23 6.31 14.81
N LYS A 113 22.53 6.51 15.07
CA LYS A 113 23.36 7.47 14.31
C LYS A 113 23.71 6.88 12.96
N LEU A 114 23.39 7.59 11.88
CA LEU A 114 23.70 7.16 10.52
C LEU A 114 25.08 7.66 10.08
N LYS A 115 25.20 8.97 9.85
CA LYS A 115 26.42 9.66 9.39
C LYS A 115 26.40 11.09 9.91
N ASN A 116 27.57 11.67 10.17
CA ASN A 116 27.72 13.04 10.69
C ASN A 116 26.88 13.28 11.94
N LYS A 117 25.91 14.19 11.91
CA LYS A 117 24.94 14.42 13.00
C LYS A 117 23.55 13.88 12.69
N VAL A 118 23.36 13.13 11.60
CA VAL A 118 22.06 12.59 11.20
C VAL A 118 21.78 11.27 11.92
N PHE A 119 20.57 11.18 12.47
CA PHE A 119 20.03 10.03 13.16
C PHE A 119 18.72 9.59 12.51
N ILE A 120 18.38 8.32 12.71
CA ILE A 120 17.06 7.77 12.39
C ILE A 120 16.52 7.00 13.60
N ASN A 121 15.22 7.07 13.83
CA ASN A 121 14.49 6.22 14.75
C ASN A 121 13.27 5.65 14.01
N ILE A 122 12.99 4.35 14.17
CA ILE A 122 11.90 3.68 13.47
C ILE A 122 10.99 2.99 14.49
N LEU A 123 9.69 3.25 14.39
CA LEU A 123 8.67 2.67 15.26
C LEU A 123 7.58 2.00 14.44
N ALA A 124 7.21 0.77 14.81
CA ALA A 124 6.02 0.13 14.28
C ALA A 124 4.77 0.94 14.62
N ALA A 125 3.83 1.06 13.68
CA ALA A 125 2.65 1.91 13.84
C ALA A 125 1.84 1.55 15.10
N ASP A 126 1.66 0.27 15.41
CA ASP A 126 0.96 -0.17 16.63
C ASP A 126 1.81 -0.23 17.90
N ASN A 127 3.02 0.31 17.89
CA ASN A 127 3.98 0.29 19.00
C ASN A 127 4.44 -1.13 19.40
N CYS A 128 4.37 -2.10 18.48
CA CYS A 128 4.57 -3.51 18.78
C CYS A 128 3.62 -4.05 19.89
N ASP A 129 2.46 -3.42 20.08
CA ASP A 129 1.46 -3.84 21.07
C ASP A 129 0.43 -4.79 20.43
N PRO A 130 0.46 -6.09 20.76
CA PRO A 130 -0.48 -7.06 20.21
C PRO A 130 -1.95 -6.78 20.60
N ASN A 131 -2.22 -5.99 21.65
CA ASN A 131 -3.58 -5.63 22.06
C ASN A 131 -4.20 -4.55 21.16
N VAL A 132 -3.38 -3.67 20.58
CA VAL A 132 -3.82 -2.68 19.59
C VAL A 132 -4.18 -3.40 18.29
N CYS A 133 -3.36 -4.38 17.89
CA CYS A 133 -3.67 -5.25 16.76
C CYS A 133 -4.93 -6.10 17.03
N GLY A 134 -5.03 -6.79 18.17
CA GLY A 134 -6.12 -7.73 18.46
C GLY A 134 -7.52 -7.09 18.53
N LYS A 135 -7.65 -5.87 19.07
CA LYS A 135 -8.94 -5.15 19.16
C LYS A 135 -9.45 -4.64 17.82
N LEU A 136 -8.54 -4.29 16.91
CA LEU A 136 -8.91 -3.77 15.59
C LEU A 136 -8.97 -4.89 14.55
N MET A 137 -8.04 -5.85 14.55
CA MET A 137 -7.83 -6.85 13.49
C MET A 137 -8.52 -8.20 13.71
N GLY A 138 -9.04 -8.51 14.89
CA GLY A 138 -9.68 -9.82 15.14
C GLY A 138 -8.71 -11.00 15.04
N CYS A 139 -7.41 -10.78 15.27
CA CYS A 139 -6.42 -11.86 15.32
C CYS A 139 -6.45 -12.58 16.68
N GLY A 140 -6.34 -13.91 16.63
CA GLY A 140 -6.34 -14.80 17.78
C GLY A 140 -5.17 -14.60 18.73
N LEU A 141 -5.43 -14.87 20.01
CA LEU A 141 -4.62 -14.67 21.21
C LEU A 141 -3.17 -15.25 21.20
N GLN A 142 -2.72 -15.92 20.13
CA GLN A 142 -1.46 -16.66 20.11
C GLN A 142 -0.29 -15.93 19.42
N GLU A 143 -0.54 -14.84 18.69
CA GLU A 143 0.51 -13.96 18.12
C GLU A 143 1.22 -13.11 19.19
N THR A 144 0.72 -13.16 20.45
CA THR A 144 1.31 -12.51 21.63
C THR A 144 2.75 -12.94 21.93
N LYS A 145 3.23 -14.07 21.38
CA LYS A 145 4.63 -14.52 21.54
C LYS A 145 5.63 -13.86 20.59
N PHE A 146 5.21 -13.24 19.48
CA PHE A 146 6.11 -12.79 18.41
C PHE A 146 6.08 -11.28 18.12
N GLY A 147 5.35 -10.48 18.91
CA GLY A 147 5.15 -9.06 18.60
C GLY A 147 4.23 -8.86 17.40
N THR A 148 3.98 -7.61 17.07
CA THR A 148 2.99 -7.13 16.07
C THR A 148 3.03 -7.85 14.70
N THR A 149 1.85 -7.95 14.06
CA THR A 149 1.68 -8.34 12.65
C THR A 149 1.67 -7.16 11.67
N GLN A 150 1.84 -5.93 12.14
CA GLN A 150 1.83 -4.74 11.28
C GLN A 150 3.18 -4.55 10.61
N ILE A 151 3.09 -4.26 9.31
CA ILE A 151 4.23 -3.91 8.48
C ILE A 151 4.45 -2.39 8.40
N ASP A 152 3.50 -1.58 8.86
CA ASP A 152 3.56 -0.12 8.73
C ASP A 152 4.45 0.48 9.82
N THR A 153 5.34 1.40 9.43
CA THR A 153 6.29 2.03 10.36
C THR A 153 6.36 3.54 10.18
N MET A 154 6.49 4.25 11.30
CA MET A 154 6.88 5.66 11.32
C MET A 154 8.39 5.77 11.43
N SER A 155 9.00 6.66 10.65
CA SER A 155 10.41 7.01 10.81
C SER A 155 10.58 8.46 11.23
N ILE A 156 11.54 8.69 12.11
CA ILE A 156 11.96 10.01 12.55
C ILE A 156 13.40 10.19 12.12
N ILE A 157 13.66 11.22 11.34
CA ILE A 157 15.00 11.60 10.89
C ILE A 157 15.32 12.95 11.50
N ASP A 158 16.44 13.03 12.23
CA ASP A 158 16.82 14.25 12.95
C ASP A 158 18.33 14.50 12.89
N ASN A 159 18.76 15.75 12.98
CA ASN A 159 20.17 16.15 13.10
C ASN A 159 20.51 16.76 14.48
N GLY A 160 19.60 16.61 15.44
CA GLY A 160 19.63 17.27 16.75
C GLY A 160 19.05 18.68 16.78
N GLU A 161 18.82 19.33 15.63
CA GLU A 161 18.25 20.68 15.53
C GLU A 161 16.89 20.69 14.81
N GLU A 162 16.78 19.90 13.75
CA GLU A 162 15.62 19.74 12.90
C GLU A 162 15.10 18.30 13.02
N VAL A 163 13.78 18.14 13.09
CA VAL A 163 13.12 16.83 13.16
C VAL A 163 12.10 16.67 12.03
N ILE A 164 12.27 15.60 11.24
CA ILE A 164 11.32 15.16 10.22
C ILE A 164 10.64 13.89 10.73
N VAL A 165 9.31 13.89 10.77
CA VAL A 165 8.51 12.68 11.04
C VAL A 165 7.84 12.24 9.74
N ASN A 166 8.00 10.98 9.39
CA ASN A 166 7.36 10.34 8.25
C ASN A 166 6.36 9.29 8.75
N THR A 167 5.08 9.48 8.38
CA THR A 167 3.98 8.57 8.75
C THR A 167 3.41 7.79 7.57
N ASN A 168 4.25 7.48 6.57
CA ASN A 168 3.85 6.71 5.39
C ASN A 168 2.97 5.50 5.78
N ASP A 169 1.81 5.40 5.15
CA ASP A 169 0.80 4.34 5.33
C ASP A 169 0.37 3.97 6.76
N CYS A 170 0.78 4.71 7.78
CA CYS A 170 0.41 4.47 9.16
C CYS A 170 -1.07 4.82 9.41
N PRO A 171 -1.96 3.85 9.72
CA PRO A 171 -3.36 4.17 9.98
C PRO A 171 -3.49 4.88 11.33
N PHE A 172 -4.05 6.10 11.36
CA PHE A 172 -4.07 6.94 12.58
C PHE A 172 -4.63 6.21 13.81
N GLN A 173 -5.73 5.47 13.67
CA GLN A 173 -6.35 4.76 14.79
C GLN A 173 -5.43 3.72 15.44
N ILE A 174 -4.52 3.14 14.66
CA ILE A 174 -3.51 2.19 15.14
C ILE A 174 -2.28 2.96 15.64
N ALA A 175 -1.84 3.93 14.84
CA ALA A 175 -0.65 4.75 15.06
C ALA A 175 -0.74 5.73 16.23
N LYS A 176 -1.94 6.02 16.75
CA LYS A 176 -2.18 7.11 17.72
C LYS A 176 -1.28 7.03 18.96
N ASN A 177 -1.10 5.84 19.53
CA ASN A 177 -0.28 5.67 20.74
C ASN A 177 1.20 5.86 20.43
N THR A 178 1.68 5.28 19.33
CA THR A 178 3.05 5.46 18.85
C THR A 178 3.32 6.92 18.48
N ALA A 179 2.37 7.60 17.83
CA ALA A 179 2.47 9.01 17.48
C ALA A 179 2.59 9.89 18.74
N LYS A 180 1.82 9.59 19.80
CA LYS A 180 1.97 10.27 21.10
C LYS A 180 3.34 10.04 21.72
N LEU A 181 3.85 8.81 21.65
CA LEU A 181 5.20 8.48 22.13
C LEU A 181 6.26 9.27 21.34
N VAL A 182 6.14 9.33 20.02
CA VAL A 182 7.01 10.13 19.15
C VAL A 182 6.94 11.61 19.52
N LYS A 183 5.75 12.20 19.70
CA LYS A 183 5.59 13.59 20.14
C LYS A 183 6.21 13.86 21.52
N LEU A 184 6.18 12.88 22.42
CA LEU A 184 6.83 12.98 23.74
C LEU A 184 8.37 12.99 23.63
N MET A 185 8.93 12.12 22.77
CA MET A 185 10.37 12.03 22.54
C MET A 185 10.93 13.18 21.70
N TYR A 186 10.12 13.70 20.78
CA TYR A 186 10.43 14.80 19.87
C TYR A 186 9.39 15.91 20.04
N PRO A 187 9.52 16.77 21.08
CA PRO A 187 8.51 17.79 21.38
C PRO A 187 8.31 18.81 20.26
N LYS A 188 9.39 19.11 19.54
CA LYS A 188 9.41 19.99 18.37
C LYS A 188 9.59 19.16 17.12
N ILE A 189 8.62 19.24 16.21
CA ILE A 189 8.67 18.61 14.89
C ILE A 189 8.68 19.73 13.84
N ASP A 190 9.73 19.77 13.02
CA ASP A 190 9.87 20.82 12.01
C ASP A 190 9.10 20.46 10.74
N LEU A 191 9.08 19.18 10.34
CA LEU A 191 8.34 18.74 9.17
C LEU A 191 7.65 17.40 9.42
N LEU A 192 6.39 17.31 9.00
CA LEU A 192 5.62 16.07 8.94
C LEU A 192 5.37 15.67 7.48
N LEU A 193 5.82 14.47 7.07
CA LEU A 193 5.37 13.81 5.86
C LEU A 193 4.17 12.93 6.21
N VAL A 194 3.02 13.20 5.61
CA VAL A 194 1.76 12.55 5.98
C VAL A 194 0.97 12.08 4.77
N GLY A 195 0.56 10.81 4.80
CA GLY A 195 -0.26 10.19 3.76
C GLY A 195 -1.62 10.87 3.61
N TYR A 196 -2.07 11.13 2.39
CA TYR A 196 -3.39 11.72 2.09
C TYR A 196 -4.34 10.77 1.34
N VAL A 197 -3.88 9.55 1.06
CA VAL A 197 -4.59 8.47 0.34
C VAL A 197 -4.73 7.23 1.23
N LYS A 198 -5.77 6.44 0.96
CA LYS A 198 -5.98 5.11 1.57
C LYS A 198 -6.34 4.10 0.50
N ALA A 199 -5.33 3.68 -0.25
CA ALA A 199 -5.51 2.75 -1.34
C ALA A 199 -6.28 1.49 -0.89
N SER A 200 -7.34 1.18 -1.63
CA SER A 200 -8.18 0.00 -1.43
C SER A 200 -8.93 -0.27 -2.72
N SER A 201 -9.51 -1.47 -2.87
CA SER A 201 -10.35 -1.84 -4.02
C SER A 201 -11.79 -1.29 -3.94
N TYR A 202 -12.22 -0.86 -2.74
CA TYR A 202 -13.55 -0.33 -2.50
C TYR A 202 -13.60 1.20 -2.66
N PRO A 203 -14.60 1.77 -3.36
CA PRO A 203 -15.76 1.10 -3.97
C PRO A 203 -15.56 0.72 -5.45
N GLN A 204 -14.45 1.09 -6.08
CA GLN A 204 -14.32 1.08 -7.54
C GLN A 204 -14.52 -0.31 -8.17
N THR A 205 -14.01 -1.38 -7.55
CA THR A 205 -14.11 -2.72 -8.11
C THR A 205 -15.36 -3.49 -7.69
N PHE A 206 -16.16 -2.93 -6.78
CA PHE A 206 -17.38 -3.56 -6.27
C PHE A 206 -18.55 -3.31 -7.23
N GLU A 207 -19.43 -4.29 -7.40
CA GLU A 207 -20.66 -4.16 -8.16
C GLU A 207 -21.70 -3.41 -7.32
N LEU A 208 -21.70 -2.08 -7.48
CA LEU A 208 -22.60 -1.14 -6.84
C LEU A 208 -23.19 -0.21 -7.90
N GLU A 209 -24.36 0.36 -7.60
CA GLU A 209 -24.94 1.40 -8.43
C GLU A 209 -24.00 2.59 -8.60
N LYS A 210 -23.98 3.22 -9.77
CA LYS A 210 -23.03 4.30 -10.08
C LYS A 210 -23.10 5.44 -9.04
N LYS A 211 -24.32 5.79 -8.60
CA LYS A 211 -24.55 6.83 -7.59
C LYS A 211 -23.95 6.43 -6.24
N GLU A 212 -24.10 5.17 -5.85
CA GLU A 212 -23.54 4.62 -4.61
C GLU A 212 -22.01 4.61 -4.66
N LYS A 213 -21.39 4.16 -5.77
CA LYS A 213 -19.92 4.23 -5.93
C LYS A 213 -19.38 5.64 -5.73
N ILE A 214 -20.04 6.64 -6.29
CA ILE A 214 -19.62 8.05 -6.17
C ILE A 214 -19.76 8.52 -4.71
N ALA A 215 -20.85 8.16 -4.03
CA ALA A 215 -21.07 8.53 -2.64
C ALA A 215 -20.00 7.90 -1.72
N GLU A 216 -19.78 6.59 -1.85
CA GLU A 216 -18.78 5.84 -1.08
C GLU A 216 -17.35 6.33 -1.37
N SER A 217 -17.05 6.71 -2.61
CA SER A 217 -15.77 7.31 -2.99
C SER A 217 -15.50 8.61 -2.22
N LYS A 218 -16.51 9.47 -2.11
CA LYS A 218 -16.41 10.74 -1.37
C LYS A 218 -16.24 10.51 0.12
N ILE A 219 -17.01 9.59 0.70
CA ILE A 219 -16.90 9.21 2.12
C ILE A 219 -15.49 8.73 2.44
N LYS A 220 -14.96 7.81 1.62
CA LYS A 220 -13.59 7.29 1.77
C LYS A 220 -12.54 8.40 1.71
N GLN A 221 -12.65 9.28 0.72
CA GLN A 221 -11.75 10.43 0.55
C GLN A 221 -11.77 11.35 1.77
N GLU A 222 -12.96 11.77 2.23
CA GLU A 222 -13.11 12.65 3.39
C GLU A 222 -12.57 12.01 4.68
N GLN A 223 -12.89 10.74 4.92
CA GLN A 223 -12.38 10.00 6.08
C GLN A 223 -10.85 9.95 6.10
N LYS A 224 -10.19 9.74 4.96
CA LYS A 224 -8.73 9.75 4.91
C LYS A 224 -8.17 11.12 5.23
N LEU A 225 -8.69 12.20 4.62
CA LEU A 225 -8.22 13.56 4.87
C LEU A 225 -8.42 14.00 6.34
N GLU A 226 -9.52 13.55 6.98
CA GLU A 226 -9.72 13.76 8.41
C GLU A 226 -8.63 13.06 9.24
N THR A 227 -8.27 11.80 8.94
CA THR A 227 -7.16 11.13 9.66
C THR A 227 -5.80 11.77 9.40
N THR A 228 -5.58 12.34 8.21
CA THR A 228 -4.38 13.15 7.90
C THR A 228 -4.33 14.39 8.79
N LYS A 229 -5.47 15.09 8.97
CA LYS A 229 -5.60 16.23 9.88
C LYS A 229 -5.36 15.83 11.34
N GLU A 230 -5.82 14.65 11.75
CA GLU A 230 -5.59 14.13 13.10
C GLU A 230 -4.10 13.96 13.41
N PHE A 231 -3.29 13.48 12.45
CA PHE A 231 -1.83 13.44 12.60
C PHE A 231 -1.22 14.84 12.75
N ILE A 232 -1.63 15.81 11.92
CA ILE A 232 -1.13 17.18 12.00
C ILE A 232 -1.46 17.79 13.36
N ASN A 233 -2.68 17.63 13.84
CA ASN A 233 -3.12 18.13 15.14
C ASN A 233 -2.38 17.46 16.31
N LEU A 234 -2.02 16.18 16.19
CA LEU A 234 -1.30 15.45 17.24
C LEU A 234 0.17 15.88 17.30
N PHE A 235 0.83 15.96 16.14
CA PHE A 235 2.25 16.27 16.08
C PHE A 235 2.55 17.76 16.18
N GLU A 236 1.59 18.62 15.84
CA GLU A 236 1.74 20.07 15.81
C GLU A 236 3.03 20.51 15.08
N PRO A 237 3.28 20.06 13.84
CA PRO A 237 4.54 20.31 13.15
C PRO A 237 4.62 21.75 12.63
N ARG A 238 5.82 22.33 12.47
CA ARG A 238 5.95 23.66 11.81
C ARG A 238 5.47 23.61 10.36
N PHE A 239 5.85 22.56 9.65
CA PHE A 239 5.46 22.31 8.26
C PHE A 239 4.85 20.93 8.09
N TYR A 240 3.96 20.77 7.12
CA TYR A 240 3.51 19.45 6.68
C TYR A 240 3.53 19.36 5.15
N ILE A 241 3.89 18.18 4.63
CA ILE A 241 3.78 17.85 3.21
C ILE A 241 2.84 16.65 3.09
N PRO A 242 1.65 16.82 2.46
CA PRO A 242 0.89 15.67 2.02
C PRO A 242 1.69 14.94 0.94
N PHE A 243 1.98 13.66 1.16
CA PHE A 243 2.72 12.79 0.24
C PHE A 243 2.10 11.38 0.25
N ALA A 244 2.66 10.42 -0.49
CA ALA A 244 2.18 9.03 -0.54
C ALA A 244 0.70 8.91 -0.96
N GLY A 245 0.49 8.77 -2.28
CA GLY A 245 -0.86 8.75 -2.85
C GLY A 245 -0.94 9.01 -4.36
N ARG A 246 0.20 9.26 -5.01
CA ARG A 246 0.27 9.49 -6.46
C ARG A 246 0.39 8.17 -7.21
N TYR A 247 -0.75 7.58 -7.51
CA TYR A 247 -0.87 6.50 -8.49
C TYR A 247 -2.09 6.76 -9.38
N THR A 248 -2.10 6.16 -10.56
CA THR A 248 -3.23 6.18 -11.51
C THR A 248 -3.45 4.78 -12.07
N LEU A 249 -4.69 4.29 -12.06
CA LEU A 249 -4.98 2.96 -12.60
C LEU A 249 -4.73 2.94 -14.11
N SER A 250 -4.10 1.87 -14.59
CA SER A 250 -3.64 1.70 -15.98
C SER A 250 -4.35 0.52 -16.67
N GLY A 251 -4.03 0.31 -17.94
CA GLY A 251 -4.48 -0.81 -18.75
C GLY A 251 -6.00 -0.90 -18.80
N LYS A 252 -6.52 -2.11 -18.57
CA LYS A 252 -7.98 -2.37 -18.56
C LYS A 252 -8.73 -1.75 -17.37
N LEU A 253 -8.02 -1.15 -16.42
CA LEU A 253 -8.61 -0.60 -15.19
C LEU A 253 -8.74 0.93 -15.21
N ILE A 254 -8.41 1.60 -16.32
CA ILE A 254 -8.47 3.08 -16.41
C ILE A 254 -9.84 3.66 -16.06
N ASP A 255 -10.93 2.96 -16.40
CA ASP A 255 -12.30 3.40 -16.15
C ASP A 255 -12.67 3.44 -14.67
N LEU A 256 -11.90 2.75 -13.82
CA LEU A 256 -12.09 2.72 -12.39
C LEU A 256 -11.53 3.96 -11.69
N ASN A 257 -10.66 4.75 -12.34
CA ASN A 257 -10.02 5.91 -11.71
C ASN A 257 -11.04 6.88 -11.11
N LYS A 258 -12.16 7.12 -11.79
CA LYS A 258 -13.25 8.02 -11.33
C LYS A 258 -13.99 7.56 -10.08
N PHE A 259 -13.78 6.32 -9.62
CA PHE A 259 -14.46 5.73 -8.46
C PHE A 259 -13.50 5.31 -7.35
N ARG A 260 -12.21 5.67 -7.43
CA ARG A 260 -11.21 5.24 -6.44
C ARG A 260 -11.47 5.77 -5.03
N GLY A 261 -12.09 6.94 -4.92
CA GLY A 261 -12.23 7.64 -3.64
C GLY A 261 -10.90 8.09 -3.05
N GLU A 262 -9.92 8.35 -3.91
CA GLU A 262 -8.64 8.98 -3.53
C GLU A 262 -8.61 10.40 -4.08
N PRO A 263 -8.27 11.42 -3.27
CA PRO A 263 -8.13 12.77 -3.77
C PRO A 263 -6.84 12.91 -4.61
N GLU A 264 -6.84 13.84 -5.56
CA GLU A 264 -5.60 14.35 -6.16
C GLU A 264 -4.81 15.17 -5.14
N LEU A 265 -3.50 15.34 -5.34
CA LEU A 265 -2.64 16.04 -4.38
C LEU A 265 -3.12 17.47 -4.13
N GLU A 266 -3.48 18.20 -5.19
CA GLU A 266 -3.96 19.59 -5.14
C GLU A 266 -5.24 19.71 -4.30
N TYR A 267 -6.17 18.78 -4.51
CA TYR A 267 -7.41 18.74 -3.72
C TYR A 267 -7.09 18.49 -2.24
N ALA A 268 -6.26 17.48 -1.95
CA ALA A 268 -5.88 17.15 -0.57
C ALA A 268 -5.16 18.32 0.11
N PHE A 269 -4.25 18.98 -0.61
CA PHE A 269 -3.51 20.14 -0.12
C PHE A 269 -4.43 21.31 0.22
N GLU A 270 -5.30 21.72 -0.71
CA GLU A 270 -6.24 22.83 -0.46
C GLU A 270 -7.28 22.48 0.62
N TRP A 271 -7.73 21.22 0.68
CA TRP A 271 -8.60 20.76 1.77
C TRP A 271 -7.93 20.92 3.13
N LEU A 272 -6.68 20.45 3.27
CA LEU A 272 -5.91 20.55 4.52
C LEU A 272 -5.61 22.00 4.88
N LYS A 273 -5.19 22.80 3.90
CA LYS A 273 -4.89 24.23 4.06
C LYS A 273 -6.07 25.01 4.63
N ASN A 274 -7.29 24.68 4.22
CA ASN A 274 -8.51 25.29 4.72
C ASN A 274 -8.97 24.78 6.11
N LYS A 275 -8.43 23.66 6.59
CA LYS A 275 -8.85 23.00 7.84
C LYS A 275 -7.78 23.01 8.94
N VAL A 276 -6.55 23.39 8.60
CA VAL A 276 -5.39 23.47 9.49
C VAL A 276 -4.96 24.93 9.63
N VAL A 277 -4.59 25.34 10.85
CA VAL A 277 -4.14 26.70 11.18
C VAL A 277 -2.76 26.97 10.55
N GLN A 278 -2.73 27.63 9.39
CA GLN A 278 -1.52 27.79 8.56
C GLN A 278 -0.43 28.63 9.21
N GLU A 279 -0.79 29.54 10.13
CA GLU A 279 0.17 30.35 10.88
C GLU A 279 1.03 29.51 11.83
N LYS A 280 0.53 28.34 12.25
CA LYS A 280 1.21 27.40 13.14
C LYS A 280 1.77 26.19 12.41
N HIS A 281 1.02 25.68 11.45
CA HIS A 281 1.31 24.45 10.71
C HIS A 281 1.16 24.76 9.23
N ARG A 282 2.24 25.20 8.58
CA ARG A 282 2.19 25.63 7.18
C ARG A 282 2.30 24.44 6.24
N GLY A 283 1.29 24.26 5.38
CA GLY A 283 1.33 23.27 4.32
C GLY A 283 2.37 23.60 3.26
N VAL A 284 3.06 22.57 2.76
CA VAL A 284 4.01 22.67 1.64
C VAL A 284 3.61 21.66 0.56
N ILE A 285 3.66 22.09 -0.70
CA ILE A 285 3.41 21.28 -1.90
C ILE A 285 4.58 21.47 -2.87
N LEU A 286 5.03 20.40 -3.52
CA LEU A 286 6.28 20.37 -4.30
C LEU A 286 6.09 19.66 -5.65
N ASN A 287 6.79 20.14 -6.68
CA ASN A 287 6.92 19.43 -7.95
C ASN A 287 7.91 18.27 -7.79
N HIS A 288 7.92 17.35 -8.77
CA HIS A 288 8.96 16.33 -8.86
C HIS A 288 10.36 17.00 -8.97
N ASP A 289 11.34 16.43 -8.28
CA ASP A 289 12.74 16.89 -8.20
C ASP A 289 12.93 18.29 -7.57
N GLU A 290 11.89 18.90 -7.01
CA GLU A 290 11.98 20.17 -6.29
C GLU A 290 12.01 19.95 -4.77
N TYR A 291 12.71 20.82 -4.05
CA TYR A 291 12.94 20.68 -2.61
C TYR A 291 12.35 21.81 -1.78
N PHE A 292 12.06 21.50 -0.52
CA PHE A 292 11.79 22.47 0.54
C PHE A 292 12.94 22.49 1.55
N ASP A 293 13.50 23.67 1.82
CA ASP A 293 14.53 23.89 2.83
C ASP A 293 13.88 24.37 4.13
N ILE A 294 13.98 23.57 5.21
CA ILE A 294 13.28 23.83 6.48
C ILE A 294 13.76 25.14 7.13
N ILE A 295 15.07 25.43 7.11
CA ILE A 295 15.65 26.60 7.77
C ILE A 295 15.33 27.87 6.98
N LYS A 296 15.46 27.81 5.65
CA LYS A 296 15.14 28.95 4.77
C LYS A 296 13.65 29.13 4.55
N GLU A 297 12.86 28.15 4.98
CA GLU A 297 11.40 28.11 4.84
C GLU A 297 10.93 28.29 3.38
N LYS A 298 11.75 27.86 2.41
CA LYS A 298 11.55 28.11 0.99
C LYS A 298 11.59 26.83 0.16
N SER A 299 10.66 26.75 -0.78
CA SER A 299 10.73 25.80 -1.89
C SER A 299 11.71 26.30 -2.94
N SER A 300 12.38 25.38 -3.62
CA SER A 300 13.29 25.67 -4.74
C SER A 300 12.56 26.27 -5.95
N LYS A 301 11.30 25.89 -6.15
CA LYS A 301 10.43 26.36 -7.21
C LYS A 301 8.98 26.42 -6.74
N GLU A 302 8.19 27.29 -7.36
CA GLU A 302 6.74 27.33 -7.19
C GLU A 302 6.09 26.06 -7.76
N TYR A 303 5.05 25.57 -7.09
CA TYR A 303 4.31 24.39 -7.53
C TYR A 303 3.53 24.68 -8.81
N GLN A 304 3.59 23.75 -9.76
CA GLN A 304 2.82 23.78 -11.00
C GLN A 304 1.66 22.77 -10.86
N PRO A 305 0.41 23.25 -10.77
CA PRO A 305 -0.76 22.38 -10.70
C PRO A 305 -0.85 21.46 -11.91
N ILE A 306 -1.32 20.25 -11.64
CA ILE A 306 -1.62 19.28 -12.68
C ILE A 306 -2.97 19.63 -13.32
N GLU A 307 -2.97 19.82 -14.63
CA GLU A 307 -4.19 20.01 -15.40
C GLU A 307 -4.91 18.67 -15.63
N ASP A 308 -6.22 18.61 -15.34
CA ASP A 308 -7.00 17.38 -15.51
C ASP A 308 -7.00 16.90 -16.97
N PHE A 309 -7.08 17.83 -17.93
CA PHE A 309 -7.04 17.49 -19.35
C PHE A 309 -5.75 16.73 -19.73
N GLU A 310 -4.58 17.22 -19.30
CA GLU A 310 -3.29 16.56 -19.56
C GLU A 310 -3.24 15.16 -18.93
N LYS A 311 -3.82 15.02 -17.72
CA LYS A 311 -3.93 13.72 -17.04
C LYS A 311 -4.80 12.74 -17.84
N GLN A 312 -5.96 13.19 -18.30
CA GLN A 312 -6.86 12.35 -19.09
C GLN A 312 -6.23 11.96 -20.43
N GLU A 313 -5.50 12.87 -21.09
CA GLU A 313 -4.75 12.56 -22.31
C GLU A 313 -3.65 11.53 -22.05
N TYR A 314 -2.88 11.68 -20.98
CA TYR A 314 -1.86 10.69 -20.61
C TYR A 314 -2.46 9.33 -20.28
N ILE A 315 -3.59 9.30 -19.55
CA ILE A 315 -4.32 8.06 -19.26
C ILE A 315 -4.73 7.38 -20.58
N LYS A 316 -5.37 8.13 -21.47
CA LYS A 316 -5.89 7.61 -22.74
C LYS A 316 -4.78 7.14 -23.69
N ASN A 317 -3.72 7.92 -23.83
CA ASN A 317 -2.70 7.72 -24.86
C ASN A 317 -1.52 6.86 -24.39
N ILE A 318 -1.29 6.73 -23.07
CA ILE A 318 -0.13 6.01 -22.51
C ILE A 318 -0.58 4.90 -21.56
N LEU A 319 -1.33 5.22 -20.50
CA LEU A 319 -1.67 4.23 -19.47
C LEU A 319 -2.66 3.17 -19.95
N SER A 320 -3.61 3.52 -20.83
CA SER A 320 -4.61 2.58 -21.38
C SER A 320 -4.00 1.41 -22.15
N HIS A 321 -2.83 1.62 -22.75
CA HIS A 321 -2.12 0.63 -23.56
C HIS A 321 -1.16 -0.25 -22.75
N LYS A 322 -1.07 -0.03 -21.44
CA LYS A 322 -0.26 -0.87 -20.55
C LYS A 322 -0.90 -2.24 -20.39
N LYS A 323 -0.06 -3.27 -20.47
CA LYS A 323 -0.45 -4.66 -20.22
C LYS A 323 -0.07 -5.06 -18.81
N PHE A 324 -0.90 -5.87 -18.18
CA PHE A 324 -0.58 -6.41 -16.86
C PHE A 324 0.44 -7.54 -16.98
N ASP A 325 1.21 -7.77 -15.92
CA ASP A 325 2.35 -8.70 -15.96
C ASP A 325 1.93 -10.13 -16.33
N TYR A 326 0.78 -10.57 -15.81
CA TYR A 326 0.19 -11.89 -16.09
C TYR A 326 -0.36 -12.02 -17.51
N GLU A 327 -0.53 -10.93 -18.26
CA GLU A 327 -1.08 -11.00 -19.62
C GLU A 327 -0.09 -11.58 -20.64
N LYS A 328 1.17 -11.75 -20.25
CA LYS A 328 2.22 -12.40 -21.03
C LYS A 328 2.11 -13.93 -20.98
N GLU A 329 1.37 -14.47 -20.02
CA GLU A 329 1.17 -15.90 -19.84
C GLU A 329 0.08 -16.44 -20.77
N SER A 330 0.16 -17.74 -21.06
CA SER A 330 -0.93 -18.47 -21.73
C SER A 330 -2.11 -18.64 -20.77
N PHE A 331 -3.34 -18.60 -21.31
CA PHE A 331 -4.52 -18.94 -20.52
C PHE A 331 -4.43 -20.38 -19.99
N PRO A 332 -4.71 -20.61 -18.70
CA PRO A 332 -4.71 -21.96 -18.15
C PRO A 332 -6.00 -22.70 -18.48
N ASP A 333 -5.93 -24.02 -18.56
CA ASP A 333 -7.12 -24.85 -18.61
C ASP A 333 -7.82 -24.84 -17.24
N ILE A 334 -9.16 -24.82 -17.26
CA ILE A 334 -9.96 -24.87 -16.03
C ILE A 334 -9.63 -26.11 -15.18
N SER A 335 -9.33 -27.24 -15.83
CA SER A 335 -8.93 -28.48 -15.15
C SER A 335 -7.63 -28.32 -14.34
N GLU A 336 -6.71 -27.46 -14.77
CA GLU A 336 -5.49 -27.15 -14.01
C GLU A 336 -5.81 -26.35 -12.75
N LEU A 337 -6.68 -25.33 -12.87
CA LEU A 337 -7.09 -24.51 -11.73
C LEU A 337 -7.80 -25.37 -10.67
N LEU A 338 -8.72 -26.24 -11.12
CA LEU A 338 -9.46 -27.16 -10.26
C LEU A 338 -8.56 -28.10 -9.44
N LYS A 339 -7.43 -28.55 -10.00
CA LYS A 339 -6.47 -29.39 -9.28
C LYS A 339 -5.79 -28.66 -8.11
N LEU A 340 -5.72 -27.33 -8.14
CA LEU A 340 -5.10 -26.52 -7.09
C LEU A 340 -6.07 -26.19 -5.95
N ILE A 341 -7.38 -26.17 -6.22
CA ILE A 341 -8.42 -25.78 -5.26
C ILE A 341 -8.39 -26.59 -3.95
N PRO A 342 -8.28 -27.93 -3.95
CA PRO A 342 -8.31 -28.70 -2.70
C PRO A 342 -7.21 -28.27 -1.73
N LYS A 343 -5.97 -28.17 -2.22
CA LYS A 343 -4.81 -27.74 -1.40
C LYS A 343 -4.90 -26.28 -0.99
N ALA A 344 -5.43 -25.41 -1.85
CA ALA A 344 -5.68 -24.02 -1.50
C ALA A 344 -6.72 -23.88 -0.38
N TYR A 345 -7.79 -24.70 -0.43
CA TYR A 345 -8.80 -24.76 0.61
C TYR A 345 -8.24 -25.29 1.93
N GLU A 346 -7.40 -26.33 1.92
CA GLU A 346 -6.73 -26.83 3.13
C GLU A 346 -5.96 -25.72 3.86
N ASN A 347 -5.25 -24.85 3.13
CA ASN A 347 -4.49 -23.75 3.72
C ASN A 347 -5.39 -22.62 4.26
N PHE A 348 -6.46 -22.29 3.54
CA PHE A 348 -7.51 -21.38 4.01
C PHE A 348 -8.17 -21.91 5.29
N GLU A 349 -8.56 -23.18 5.30
CA GLU A 349 -9.25 -23.84 6.39
C GLU A 349 -8.37 -23.97 7.64
N LYS A 350 -7.08 -24.26 7.46
CA LYS A 350 -6.08 -24.21 8.54
C LYS A 350 -6.03 -22.84 9.20
N THR A 351 -6.02 -21.77 8.38
CA THR A 351 -5.98 -20.38 8.86
C THR A 351 -7.27 -20.02 9.60
N ARG A 352 -8.43 -20.38 9.04
CA ARG A 352 -9.74 -20.17 9.65
C ARG A 352 -9.85 -20.83 11.03
N LYS A 353 -9.47 -22.11 11.13
CA LYS A 353 -9.44 -22.86 12.39
C LYS A 353 -8.48 -22.25 13.40
N PHE A 354 -7.31 -21.81 12.94
CA PHE A 354 -6.30 -21.16 13.80
C PHE A 354 -6.84 -19.90 14.48
N ILE A 355 -7.61 -19.07 13.78
CA ILE A 355 -8.22 -17.86 14.37
C ILE A 355 -9.59 -18.11 15.05
N GLY A 356 -10.11 -19.35 15.01
CA GLY A 356 -11.40 -19.69 15.59
C GLY A 356 -12.60 -19.01 14.93
N TRP A 357 -12.51 -18.65 13.64
CA TRP A 357 -13.56 -17.95 12.91
C TRP A 357 -14.49 -18.90 12.15
N SER A 358 -15.78 -18.56 12.08
CA SER A 358 -16.78 -19.23 11.27
C SER A 358 -17.80 -18.22 10.77
N SER A 359 -18.28 -18.36 9.55
CA SER A 359 -19.31 -17.50 8.96
C SER A 359 -20.21 -18.27 8.00
N GLU A 360 -21.46 -17.84 7.89
CA GLU A 360 -22.43 -18.30 6.89
C GLU A 360 -22.09 -17.80 5.48
N THR A 361 -21.20 -16.81 5.36
CA THR A 361 -20.81 -16.25 4.07
C THR A 361 -20.06 -17.26 3.23
N VAL A 362 -20.48 -17.41 1.97
CA VAL A 362 -19.81 -18.25 0.98
C VAL A 362 -18.98 -17.39 0.03
N ILE A 363 -17.72 -17.76 -0.21
CA ILE A 363 -16.87 -17.07 -1.20
C ILE A 363 -17.05 -17.77 -2.54
N ILE A 364 -17.35 -17.00 -3.58
CA ILE A 364 -17.59 -17.52 -4.92
C ILE A 364 -16.47 -17.03 -5.83
N LEU A 365 -15.60 -17.94 -6.25
CA LEU A 365 -14.63 -17.69 -7.31
C LEU A 365 -15.28 -17.95 -8.66
N HIS A 366 -15.68 -16.88 -9.35
CA HIS A 366 -16.33 -16.95 -10.65
C HIS A 366 -15.29 -16.92 -11.79
N TRP A 367 -15.38 -17.90 -12.70
CA TRP A 367 -14.57 -17.95 -13.91
C TRP A 367 -15.31 -17.30 -15.05
N ASN A 368 -14.81 -16.14 -15.50
CA ASN A 368 -15.42 -15.39 -16.59
C ASN A 368 -15.00 -16.00 -17.95
N THR A 369 -15.40 -17.25 -18.23
CA THR A 369 -15.14 -17.89 -19.52
C THR A 369 -16.25 -17.56 -20.51
N LYS A 370 -15.87 -17.20 -21.75
CA LYS A 370 -16.83 -17.11 -22.84
C LYS A 370 -17.16 -18.54 -23.27
N ASN A 371 -18.37 -19.00 -23.00
CA ASN A 371 -18.88 -20.33 -23.36
C ASN A 371 -18.58 -20.66 -24.84
N ASN A 372 -17.50 -21.40 -25.09
CA ASN A 372 -17.13 -21.93 -26.41
C ASN A 372 -17.61 -23.39 -26.58
N GLY A 373 -18.83 -23.69 -26.13
CA GLY A 373 -19.53 -24.94 -26.44
C GLY A 373 -19.18 -26.17 -25.60
N ALA A 374 -18.32 -26.06 -24.58
CA ALA A 374 -18.16 -27.08 -23.53
C ALA A 374 -18.90 -26.64 -22.26
N GLU A 375 -19.49 -27.59 -21.50
CA GLU A 375 -20.04 -27.37 -20.16
C GLU A 375 -18.91 -27.09 -19.16
N GLU A 376 -18.21 -25.97 -19.32
CA GLU A 376 -17.22 -25.51 -18.35
C GLU A 376 -17.94 -25.11 -17.05
N PRO A 377 -17.37 -25.42 -15.88
CA PRO A 377 -17.99 -25.01 -14.62
C PRO A 377 -18.00 -23.48 -14.51
N PHE A 378 -19.02 -22.96 -13.85
CA PHE A 378 -19.19 -21.53 -13.59
C PHE A 378 -18.11 -21.00 -12.62
N GLY A 379 -17.67 -21.84 -11.68
CA GLY A 379 -16.70 -21.44 -10.67
C GLY A 379 -16.67 -22.39 -9.49
N VAL A 380 -16.18 -21.88 -8.36
CA VAL A 380 -16.11 -22.64 -7.09
C VAL A 380 -16.69 -21.81 -5.96
N ALA A 381 -17.62 -22.41 -5.20
CA ALA A 381 -18.10 -21.90 -3.92
C ALA A 381 -17.26 -22.49 -2.78
N ILE A 382 -16.82 -21.63 -1.87
CA ILE A 382 -15.92 -21.96 -0.76
C ILE A 382 -16.62 -21.56 0.52
N SER A 383 -16.85 -22.54 1.39
CA SER A 383 -17.53 -22.30 2.66
C SER A 383 -16.60 -21.63 3.68
N CYS A 384 -17.16 -20.70 4.46
CA CYS A 384 -16.45 -20.08 5.58
C CYS A 384 -16.79 -20.70 6.94
N ASN A 385 -17.47 -21.85 6.96
CA ASN A 385 -17.86 -22.59 8.17
C ASN A 385 -17.14 -23.94 8.31
N GLY A 386 -16.46 -24.42 7.26
CA GLY A 386 -15.72 -25.69 7.25
C GLY A 386 -16.36 -26.81 6.45
N ASP A 387 -17.46 -26.54 5.74
CA ASP A 387 -18.19 -27.52 4.91
C ASP A 387 -17.51 -27.81 3.56
N GLY A 388 -16.26 -27.41 3.37
CA GLY A 388 -15.51 -27.65 2.14
C GLY A 388 -15.76 -26.61 1.06
N PHE A 389 -15.66 -27.06 -0.19
CA PHE A 389 -15.93 -26.28 -1.39
C PHE A 389 -16.79 -27.10 -2.36
N LYS A 390 -17.55 -26.41 -3.22
CA LYS A 390 -18.43 -26.99 -4.23
C LYS A 390 -18.12 -26.37 -5.60
N ILE A 391 -17.99 -27.21 -6.62
CA ILE A 391 -17.89 -26.76 -8.02
C ILE A 391 -19.28 -26.33 -8.48
N LEU A 392 -19.41 -25.10 -9.00
CA LEU A 392 -20.66 -24.54 -9.50
C LEU A 392 -20.79 -24.80 -10.99
N LYS A 393 -21.95 -25.24 -11.46
CA LYS A 393 -22.19 -25.46 -12.90
C LYS A 393 -22.82 -24.26 -13.59
N ASN A 394 -23.59 -23.46 -12.87
CA ASN A 394 -24.27 -22.28 -13.40
C ASN A 394 -24.53 -21.23 -12.31
N GLU A 395 -24.98 -20.04 -12.73
CA GLU A 395 -25.25 -18.91 -11.85
C GLU A 395 -26.41 -19.18 -10.86
N ASN A 396 -27.38 -20.03 -11.19
CA ASN A 396 -28.52 -20.29 -10.30
C ASN A 396 -28.08 -20.98 -8.99
N GLU A 397 -26.98 -21.74 -9.00
CA GLU A 397 -26.40 -22.33 -7.80
C GLU A 397 -25.81 -21.29 -6.83
N ILE A 398 -25.63 -20.04 -7.27
CA ILE A 398 -25.25 -18.92 -6.40
C ILE A 398 -26.44 -18.42 -5.60
N ALA A 399 -27.60 -18.34 -6.24
CA ALA A 399 -28.83 -17.81 -5.65
C ALA A 399 -29.32 -18.62 -4.44
N GLU A 400 -28.83 -19.85 -4.27
CA GLU A 400 -29.03 -20.67 -3.07
C GLU A 400 -28.40 -20.07 -1.80
N ASN A 401 -27.47 -19.10 -1.93
CA ASN A 401 -26.74 -18.52 -0.81
C ASN A 401 -27.31 -17.13 -0.44
N GLU A 402 -27.80 -16.99 0.79
CA GLU A 402 -28.28 -15.71 1.32
C GLU A 402 -27.14 -14.70 1.56
N LYS A 403 -25.92 -15.19 1.84
CA LYS A 403 -24.72 -14.39 2.11
C LYS A 403 -23.54 -14.87 1.28
N TYR A 404 -23.00 -14.03 0.42
CA TYR A 404 -21.83 -14.38 -0.38
C TYR A 404 -20.94 -13.20 -0.77
N LEU A 405 -19.66 -13.52 -0.99
CA LEU A 405 -18.67 -12.66 -1.64
C LEU A 405 -18.26 -13.30 -2.97
N LEU A 406 -18.74 -12.75 -4.07
CA LEU A 406 -18.33 -13.16 -5.41
C LEU A 406 -17.10 -12.36 -5.84
N MET A 407 -16.10 -13.06 -6.34
CA MET A 407 -14.83 -12.55 -6.84
C MET A 407 -14.63 -13.02 -8.29
N SER A 408 -14.30 -12.11 -9.19
CA SER A 408 -13.98 -12.41 -10.59
C SER A 408 -12.73 -11.66 -11.04
N LEU A 409 -11.85 -12.35 -11.75
CA LEU A 409 -10.53 -11.88 -12.18
C LEU A 409 -10.02 -12.68 -13.39
N ASP A 410 -8.93 -12.23 -14.01
CA ASP A 410 -8.28 -12.95 -15.12
C ASP A 410 -7.74 -14.31 -14.66
N LEU A 411 -8.00 -15.37 -15.44
CA LEU A 411 -7.62 -16.74 -15.07
C LEU A 411 -6.10 -16.95 -14.98
N ARG A 412 -5.31 -16.18 -15.74
CA ARG A 412 -3.84 -16.22 -15.66
C ARG A 412 -3.36 -15.72 -14.30
N LEU A 413 -3.99 -14.66 -13.80
CA LEU A 413 -3.71 -14.13 -12.47
C LEU A 413 -4.24 -15.07 -11.37
N LEU A 414 -5.42 -15.68 -11.56
CA LEU A 414 -5.93 -16.69 -10.64
C LEU A 414 -4.97 -17.87 -10.51
N LYS A 415 -4.38 -18.35 -11.61
CA LYS A 415 -3.36 -19.41 -11.56
C LYS A 415 -2.16 -18.99 -10.71
N TRP A 416 -1.65 -17.77 -10.89
CA TRP A 416 -0.56 -17.25 -10.06
C TRP A 416 -0.92 -17.20 -8.58
N LEU A 417 -2.12 -16.74 -8.25
CA LEU A 417 -2.62 -16.70 -6.87
C LEU A 417 -2.72 -18.09 -6.24
N LEU A 418 -3.27 -19.07 -6.96
CA LEU A 418 -3.36 -20.44 -6.49
C LEU A 418 -1.99 -21.12 -6.34
N GLN A 419 -0.99 -20.74 -7.15
CA GLN A 419 0.39 -21.19 -7.03
C GLN A 419 1.13 -20.56 -5.84
N GLY A 420 0.58 -19.49 -5.25
CA GLY A 420 1.06 -18.89 -4.02
C GLY A 420 1.93 -17.64 -4.17
N PRO A 421 2.42 -17.10 -3.04
CA PRO A 421 2.98 -15.74 -2.94
C PRO A 421 4.27 -15.51 -3.73
N SER A 422 4.97 -16.55 -4.16
CA SER A 422 6.11 -16.41 -5.08
C SER A 422 5.73 -15.89 -6.48
N LYS A 423 4.43 -15.97 -6.83
CA LYS A 423 3.89 -15.51 -8.11
C LYS A 423 2.96 -14.31 -7.93
N ALA A 424 1.98 -14.42 -7.04
CA ALA A 424 1.08 -13.33 -6.69
C ALA A 424 0.50 -13.53 -5.28
N HIS A 425 0.17 -12.43 -4.59
CA HIS A 425 -0.50 -12.47 -3.30
C HIS A 425 -1.87 -11.77 -3.40
N TRP A 426 -2.88 -12.35 -2.75
CA TRP A 426 -4.27 -11.87 -2.82
C TRP A 426 -4.42 -10.40 -2.41
N SER A 427 -3.75 -9.97 -1.34
CA SER A 427 -3.79 -8.55 -0.91
C SER A 427 -3.24 -7.58 -1.95
N LEU A 428 -2.17 -7.95 -2.67
CA LEU A 428 -1.59 -7.09 -3.71
C LEU A 428 -2.50 -7.05 -4.94
N VAL A 429 -3.13 -8.17 -5.30
CA VAL A 429 -4.12 -8.22 -6.37
C VAL A 429 -5.35 -7.37 -6.04
N ASP A 430 -5.80 -7.40 -4.78
CA ASP A 430 -6.89 -6.58 -4.28
C ASP A 430 -6.57 -5.08 -4.32
N ILE A 431 -5.46 -4.64 -3.70
CA ILE A 431 -5.00 -3.24 -3.73
C ILE A 431 -4.77 -2.78 -5.18
N GLY A 432 -4.24 -3.66 -6.02
CA GLY A 432 -4.06 -3.46 -7.45
C GLY A 432 -5.36 -3.37 -8.26
N CYS A 433 -6.53 -3.56 -7.64
CA CYS A 433 -7.85 -3.46 -8.27
C CYS A 433 -8.12 -4.51 -9.37
N HIS A 434 -7.45 -5.66 -9.33
CA HIS A 434 -7.59 -6.71 -10.35
C HIS A 434 -8.78 -7.64 -10.12
N ILE A 435 -9.43 -7.57 -8.96
CA ILE A 435 -10.60 -8.38 -8.62
C ILE A 435 -11.86 -7.52 -8.69
N LYS A 436 -12.83 -7.95 -9.49
CA LYS A 436 -14.21 -7.46 -9.45
C LYS A 436 -14.95 -8.19 -8.33
N TYR A 437 -15.62 -7.44 -7.46
CA TYR A 437 -16.38 -7.98 -6.34
C TYR A 437 -17.89 -7.78 -6.52
N LYS A 438 -18.67 -8.71 -5.95
CA LYS A 438 -20.09 -8.51 -5.60
C LYS A 438 -20.30 -9.09 -4.21
N ARG A 439 -20.89 -8.31 -3.30
CA ARG A 439 -20.98 -8.68 -1.89
C ARG A 439 -22.43 -8.53 -1.40
N ILE A 440 -23.03 -9.63 -0.99
CA ILE A 440 -24.43 -9.68 -0.54
C ILE A 440 -24.51 -10.35 0.84
N PRO A 441 -25.14 -9.70 1.85
CA PRO A 441 -25.34 -8.25 1.92
C PRO A 441 -23.98 -7.53 1.88
N ASN A 442 -23.97 -6.21 1.66
CA ASN A 442 -22.73 -5.44 1.54
C ASN A 442 -22.03 -5.21 2.90
N THR A 443 -21.70 -6.28 3.62
CA THR A 443 -21.07 -6.28 4.96
C THR A 443 -19.62 -6.71 4.87
N TYR A 444 -18.71 -5.95 5.48
CA TYR A 444 -17.28 -6.28 5.50
C TYR A 444 -16.93 -7.21 6.65
N GLU A 445 -16.42 -8.41 6.34
CA GLU A 445 -15.93 -9.39 7.31
C GLU A 445 -14.40 -9.47 7.27
N ARG A 446 -13.72 -8.87 8.25
CA ARG A 446 -12.25 -8.81 8.25
C ARG A 446 -11.60 -10.20 8.28
N ALA A 447 -12.12 -11.10 9.11
CA ALA A 447 -11.60 -12.46 9.25
C ALA A 447 -11.70 -13.28 7.95
N LEU A 448 -12.72 -12.99 7.11
CA LEU A 448 -12.85 -13.58 5.78
C LEU A 448 -11.64 -13.24 4.92
N TYR A 449 -11.29 -11.95 4.78
CA TYR A 449 -10.14 -11.52 3.98
C TYR A 449 -8.80 -12.01 4.57
N TYR A 450 -8.68 -12.10 5.90
CA TYR A 450 -7.50 -12.68 6.54
C TYR A 450 -7.30 -14.15 6.13
N CYS A 451 -8.35 -14.97 6.20
CA CYS A 451 -8.29 -16.37 5.75
C CYS A 451 -8.08 -16.45 4.23
N TRP A 452 -8.75 -15.59 3.47
CA TRP A 452 -8.68 -15.56 2.01
C TRP A 452 -7.27 -15.31 1.48
N ASN A 453 -6.51 -14.46 2.16
CA ASN A 453 -5.10 -14.23 1.84
C ASN A 453 -4.22 -15.50 1.94
N ARG A 454 -4.75 -16.60 2.49
CA ARG A 454 -4.11 -17.93 2.55
C ARG A 454 -4.73 -18.96 1.60
N PHE A 455 -5.64 -18.56 0.72
CA PHE A 455 -6.23 -19.44 -0.29
C PHE A 455 -5.26 -19.68 -1.46
N PHE A 456 -4.24 -20.50 -1.23
CA PHE A 456 -3.24 -20.89 -2.23
C PHE A 456 -2.57 -22.20 -1.82
N VAL A 457 -1.93 -22.88 -2.78
CA VAL A 457 -1.18 -24.11 -2.52
C VAL A 457 0.07 -23.78 -1.69
N SER A 458 0.05 -24.15 -0.41
CA SER A 458 1.25 -24.10 0.44
C SER A 458 2.10 -25.33 0.15
N ASN A 459 3.39 -25.14 -0.13
CA ASN A 459 4.35 -26.22 -0.03
C ASN A 459 4.63 -26.41 1.46
N SER A 460 4.05 -27.47 2.02
CA SER A 460 4.22 -27.89 3.42
C SER A 460 5.66 -28.24 3.72
#